data_AF-A0A976HL23-F1
#
_entry.id   AF-A0A976HL23-F1
#
_cell.length_a   1.000
_cell.length_b   1.000
_cell.length_c   1.000
_cell.angle_alpha   90.00
_cell.angle_beta   90.00
_cell.angle_gamma   90.00
#
_symmetry.space_group_name_H-M   'P 1'
#
loop_
_entity.id
_entity.type
_entity.pdbx_description
1 polymer ?
#
loop_
_entity_poly.entity_id
_entity_poly.type
_entity_poly.pdbx_seq_one_letter_code
_entity_poly.pdbx_strand_id
1 'polypeptide(L)'
;SGARQRFGTIFGVKSYPARTWARMLDALELPYDITISNSFTPARNNEIEERIKRTARQMRASEDAAETLRQELYEAADNVASGRQVFGKHHLTVMVTAETPERLEEAASEVWRAGQDCGATLVRESFAARAAWFAQAPGNWAYRPRTAILSAQNFAHPAALHRVAEGRSKALSPWGETITALPTVTSSLYRFNFHDKGERGAEPSAGHTLVLGRTGSGKTLGTAFLMAQARRVHARILVIDKDRGLEMAVRALGGSYSAIRIGEATGLNPFQTEVDERGAAWLTDWLGDILAGSRPFETAQTVSLNAAVRQIVSADPRLRTFDGLGTLVASTDDEGDLVGRVR
;
A
#
# COMPACT_ATOMS: atom_id res chain seq x y z
N SER A 1 -15.63 19.70 18.03
CA SER A 1 -14.30 19.95 18.60
C SER A 1 -14.20 19.27 19.94
N GLY A 2 -13.58 18.09 20.01
CA GLY A 2 -13.30 17.39 21.26
C GLY A 2 -11.81 17.06 21.28
N ALA A 3 -11.01 17.85 21.97
CA ALA A 3 -9.61 17.50 22.16
C ALA A 3 -9.57 16.28 23.09
N ARG A 4 -9.40 15.09 22.53
CA ARG A 4 -9.09 13.89 23.32
C ARG A 4 -7.78 14.14 24.04
N GLN A 5 -7.76 13.91 25.35
CA GLN A 5 -6.53 13.94 26.13
C GLN A 5 -5.55 12.92 25.54
N ARG A 6 -4.30 13.34 25.35
CA ARG A 6 -3.20 12.47 24.89
C ARG A 6 -2.05 12.55 25.87
N PHE A 7 -1.36 11.44 26.03
CA PHE A 7 -0.17 11.31 26.87
C PHE A 7 1.05 11.26 25.97
N GLY A 8 2.16 11.88 26.38
CA GLY A 8 3.37 11.94 25.57
C GLY A 8 4.63 11.81 26.40
N THR A 9 5.66 11.21 25.79
CA THR A 9 7.03 11.21 26.31
C THR A 9 7.99 11.55 25.20
N ILE A 10 9.14 12.11 25.56
CA ILE A 10 10.18 12.52 24.61
C ILE A 10 11.52 11.93 25.00
N PHE A 11 12.26 11.46 24.00
CA PHE A 11 13.60 10.92 24.15
C PHE A 11 14.60 11.88 23.52
N GLY A 12 15.73 12.09 24.20
CA GLY A 12 16.91 12.73 23.65
C GLY A 12 17.99 11.69 23.31
N VAL A 13 18.89 12.03 22.40
CA VAL A 13 20.06 11.18 22.09
C VAL A 13 21.17 11.44 23.11
N LYS A 14 21.59 10.41 23.84
CA LYS A 14 22.75 10.46 24.75
C LYS A 14 24.07 10.22 24.04
N SER A 15 24.09 9.28 23.11
CA SER A 15 25.26 8.99 22.26
C SER A 15 24.81 8.50 20.89
N TYR A 16 25.61 8.86 19.87
CA TYR A 16 25.42 8.44 18.49
C TYR A 16 26.25 7.19 18.19
N PRO A 17 25.87 6.40 17.16
CA PRO A 17 26.69 5.30 16.69
C PRO A 17 28.04 5.79 16.14
N ALA A 18 29.02 4.89 16.08
CA ALA A 18 30.34 5.18 15.52
C ALA A 18 30.31 5.58 14.03
N ARG A 19 29.27 5.14 13.30
CA ARG A 19 29.01 5.51 11.90
C ARG A 19 27.56 5.91 11.73
N THR A 20 27.31 6.87 10.86
CA THR A 20 25.95 7.31 10.49
C THR A 20 25.66 6.89 9.05
N TRP A 21 24.38 6.65 8.71
CA TRP A 21 23.92 6.31 7.37
C TRP A 21 22.50 6.81 7.16
N ALA A 22 22.08 7.03 5.90
CA ALA A 22 20.82 7.69 5.57
C ALA A 22 19.57 7.06 6.22
N ARG A 23 19.55 5.72 6.30
CA ARG A 23 18.43 4.93 6.84
C ARG A 23 18.50 4.66 8.34
N MET A 24 19.37 5.34 9.08
CA MET A 24 19.60 4.99 10.47
C MET A 24 18.38 5.21 11.37
N LEU A 25 17.45 6.08 10.97
CA LEU A 25 16.24 6.37 11.74
C LEU A 25 15.03 5.51 11.32
N ASP A 26 15.16 4.63 10.32
CA ASP A 26 14.05 3.82 9.80
C ASP A 26 13.49 2.84 10.85
N ALA A 27 14.32 2.43 11.81
CA ALA A 27 13.87 1.59 12.93
C ALA A 27 12.82 2.30 13.81
N LEU A 28 12.73 3.64 13.75
CA LEU A 28 11.73 4.43 14.47
C LEU A 28 10.40 4.54 13.70
N GLU A 29 10.26 3.92 12.53
CA GLU A 29 9.00 3.77 11.77
C GLU A 29 8.09 2.71 12.42
N LEU A 30 7.69 2.99 13.67
CA LEU A 30 6.88 2.10 14.50
C LEU A 30 5.38 2.44 14.35
N PRO A 31 4.44 1.52 14.70
CA PRO A 31 2.99 1.75 14.60
C PRO A 31 2.45 2.63 15.75
N TYR A 32 3.11 3.76 16.00
CA TYR A 32 2.78 4.73 17.04
C TYR A 32 2.83 6.14 16.47
N ASP A 33 2.19 7.09 17.15
CA ASP A 33 2.27 8.50 16.79
C ASP A 33 3.59 9.09 17.28
N ILE A 34 4.59 9.05 16.40
CA ILE A 34 5.97 9.45 16.65
C ILE A 34 6.29 10.73 15.86
N THR A 35 6.89 11.70 16.55
CA THR A 35 7.49 12.88 15.94
C THR A 35 9.00 12.83 16.16
N ILE A 36 9.75 12.77 15.07
CA ILE A 36 11.21 12.91 15.08
C ILE A 36 11.53 14.35 14.69
N SER A 37 12.28 15.04 15.54
CA SER A 37 12.78 16.38 15.26
C SER A 37 14.29 16.38 15.37
N ASN A 38 14.96 16.82 14.32
CA ASN A 38 16.40 16.99 14.30
C ASN A 38 16.75 18.40 13.84
N SER A 39 17.84 18.94 14.38
CA SER A 39 18.20 20.33 14.17
C SER A 39 19.72 20.51 14.24
N PHE A 40 20.28 21.35 13.39
CA PHE A 40 21.73 21.55 13.26
C PHE A 40 22.07 23.03 13.20
N THR A 41 23.00 23.46 14.04
CA THR A 41 23.55 24.83 14.04
C THR A 41 25.05 24.76 13.79
N PRO A 42 25.56 25.25 12.65
CA PRO A 42 27.00 25.33 12.41
C PRO A 42 27.72 26.05 13.55
N ALA A 43 28.88 25.52 13.95
CA ALA A 43 29.74 26.14 14.95
C ALA A 43 30.88 26.88 14.25
N ARG A 44 31.52 27.82 14.97
CA ARG A 44 32.66 28.56 14.44
C ARG A 44 33.88 27.62 14.30
N ASN A 45 34.60 27.70 13.18
CA ASN A 45 35.71 26.79 12.90
C ASN A 45 36.79 26.81 13.99
N ASN A 46 37.15 28.01 14.49
CA ASN A 46 38.14 28.17 15.55
C ASN A 46 37.74 27.46 16.86
N GLU A 47 36.47 27.55 17.27
CA GLU A 47 35.97 26.86 18.47
C GLU A 47 36.03 25.34 18.33
N ILE A 48 35.70 24.84 17.14
CA ILE A 48 35.74 23.40 16.85
C ILE A 48 37.18 22.90 16.82
N GLU A 49 38.08 23.62 16.15
CA GLU A 49 39.49 23.29 16.07
C GLU A 49 40.13 23.22 17.46
N GLU A 50 39.90 24.24 18.30
CA GLU A 50 40.40 24.25 19.68
C GLU A 50 39.86 23.08 20.49
N ARG A 51 38.58 22.73 20.32
CA ARG A 51 37.94 21.61 21.01
C ARG A 51 38.53 20.28 20.57
N ILE A 52 38.69 20.05 19.27
CA ILE A 52 39.30 18.82 18.72
C ILE A 52 40.74 18.66 19.23
N LYS A 53 41.56 19.73 19.12
CA LYS A 53 42.95 19.73 19.62
C LYS A 53 43.02 19.48 21.13
N ARG A 54 42.06 20.00 21.91
CA ARG A 54 41.97 19.75 23.36
C ARG A 54 41.65 18.27 23.63
N THR A 55 40.66 17.69 22.95
CA THR A 55 40.32 16.27 23.08
C THR A 55 41.52 15.38 22.73
N ALA A 56 42.21 15.66 21.62
CA ALA A 56 43.39 14.89 21.22
C ALA A 56 44.53 14.94 22.26
N ARG A 57 44.76 16.10 22.90
CA ARG A 57 45.73 16.24 24.00
C ARG A 57 45.33 15.47 25.26
N GLN A 58 44.04 15.48 25.61
CA GLN A 58 43.54 14.74 26.77
C GLN A 58 43.69 13.23 26.56
N MET A 59 43.41 12.73 25.36
CA MET A 59 43.57 11.31 25.01
C MET A 59 45.02 10.84 25.05
N ARG A 60 45.98 11.72 24.72
CA ARG A 60 47.41 11.42 24.87
C ARG A 60 47.81 11.23 26.33
N ALA A 61 47.18 11.99 27.24
CA ALA A 61 47.53 11.97 28.66
C ALA A 61 46.93 10.78 29.42
N SER A 62 45.89 10.13 28.89
CA SER A 62 45.24 9.00 29.55
C SER A 62 45.83 7.63 29.19
N GLU A 63 46.79 7.53 28.25
CA GLU A 63 47.28 6.26 27.65
C GLU A 63 46.17 5.33 27.10
N ASP A 64 44.94 5.82 27.03
CA ASP A 64 43.70 5.04 26.90
C ASP A 64 43.12 5.10 25.48
N ALA A 65 43.93 5.48 24.48
CA ALA A 65 43.45 5.73 23.12
C ALA A 65 44.30 5.02 22.06
N ALA A 66 43.62 4.39 21.10
CA ALA A 66 44.25 3.90 19.86
C ALA A 66 44.87 5.09 19.11
N GLU A 67 46.16 5.02 18.81
CA GLU A 67 46.93 6.03 18.08
C GLU A 67 46.23 6.50 16.79
N THR A 68 45.54 5.58 16.11
CA THR A 68 44.70 5.85 14.93
C THR A 68 43.61 6.89 15.20
N LEU A 69 42.88 6.78 16.33
CA LEU A 69 41.79 7.71 16.67
C LEU A 69 42.33 9.12 16.97
N ARG A 70 43.54 9.19 17.55
CA ARG A 70 44.22 10.45 17.78
C ARG A 70 44.60 11.11 16.45
N GLN A 71 45.12 10.34 15.50
CA GLN A 71 45.45 10.84 14.17
C GLN A 71 44.21 11.36 13.43
N GLU A 72 43.08 10.62 13.49
CA GLU A 72 41.80 11.06 12.92
C GLU A 72 41.33 12.41 13.49
N LEU A 73 41.56 12.69 14.77
CA LEU A 73 41.25 13.99 15.36
C LEU A 73 42.11 15.12 14.79
N TYR A 74 43.42 14.89 14.56
CA TYR A 74 44.27 15.91 13.93
C TYR A 74 43.87 16.16 12.47
N GLU A 75 43.58 15.11 11.71
CA GLU A 75 43.07 15.23 10.34
C GLU A 75 41.75 16.00 10.30
N ALA A 76 40.83 15.74 11.24
CA ALA A 76 39.59 16.49 11.37
C ALA A 76 39.83 17.98 11.69
N ALA A 77 40.81 18.30 12.55
CA ALA A 77 41.18 19.69 12.84
C ALA A 77 41.70 20.42 11.60
N ASP A 78 42.56 19.78 10.81
CA ASP A 78 43.10 20.34 9.57
C ASP A 78 42.01 20.53 8.51
N ASN A 79 41.06 19.60 8.42
CA ASN A 79 39.91 19.72 7.54
C ASN A 79 38.98 20.88 7.94
N VAL A 80 38.83 21.17 9.25
CA VAL A 80 38.07 22.33 9.73
C VAL A 80 38.82 23.64 9.44
N ALA A 81 40.12 23.68 9.69
CA ALA A 81 40.96 24.87 9.43
C ALA A 81 41.00 25.23 7.94
N SER A 82 41.06 24.22 7.06
CA SER A 82 41.03 24.38 5.60
C SER A 82 39.62 24.58 5.02
N GLY A 83 38.57 24.53 5.84
CA GLY A 83 37.18 24.70 5.41
C GLY A 83 36.59 23.50 4.66
N ARG A 84 37.28 22.35 4.60
CA ARG A 84 36.81 21.11 3.97
C ARG A 84 35.74 20.40 4.80
N GLN A 85 35.68 20.66 6.10
CA GLN A 85 34.71 20.05 7.00
C GLN A 85 34.07 21.08 7.92
N VAL A 86 32.74 21.01 8.06
CA VAL A 86 31.96 21.85 8.97
C VAL A 86 31.43 20.98 10.09
N PHE A 87 31.54 21.46 11.33
CA PHE A 87 30.88 20.85 12.48
C PHE A 87 29.82 21.79 13.04
N GLY A 88 28.84 21.21 13.71
CA GLY A 88 27.75 21.97 14.31
C GLY A 88 27.14 21.25 15.50
N LYS A 89 26.36 22.02 16.27
CA LYS A 89 25.54 21.52 17.36
C LYS A 89 24.30 20.87 16.76
N HIS A 90 24.25 19.55 16.84
CA HIS A 90 23.11 18.74 16.48
C HIS A 90 22.26 18.43 17.72
N HIS A 91 20.95 18.38 17.54
CA HIS A 91 19.99 17.94 18.54
C HIS A 91 18.92 17.12 17.86
N LEU A 92 18.64 15.93 18.40
CA LEU A 92 17.62 15.03 17.92
C LEU A 92 16.73 14.60 19.09
N THR A 93 15.42 14.71 18.89
CA THR A 93 14.41 14.22 19.81
C THR A 93 13.46 13.27 19.11
N VAL A 94 13.02 12.24 19.83
CA VAL A 94 11.95 11.34 19.41
C VAL A 94 10.82 11.48 20.41
N MET A 95 9.72 12.12 20.02
CA MET A 95 8.52 12.23 20.84
C MET A 95 7.54 11.13 20.42
N VAL A 96 6.91 10.46 21.37
CA VAL A 96 5.84 9.50 21.13
C VAL A 96 4.61 9.86 21.95
N THR A 97 3.43 9.72 21.36
CA THR A 97 2.15 10.03 22.01
C THR A 97 1.14 8.89 21.89
N ALA A 98 0.28 8.74 22.90
CA ALA A 98 -0.74 7.70 22.96
C ALA A 98 -2.03 8.20 23.62
N GLU A 99 -3.10 7.43 23.49
CA GLU A 99 -4.42 7.75 24.07
C GLU A 99 -4.51 7.43 25.57
N THR A 100 -3.70 6.49 26.06
CA THR A 100 -3.63 6.11 27.49
C THR A 100 -2.19 6.03 27.99
N PRO A 101 -1.95 6.16 29.31
CA PRO A 101 -0.62 5.99 29.89
C PRO A 101 -0.01 4.61 29.63
N GLU A 102 -0.81 3.55 29.71
CA GLU A 102 -0.34 2.16 29.50
C GLU A 102 0.18 1.98 28.08
N ARG A 103 -0.58 2.47 27.10
CA ARG A 103 -0.17 2.45 25.69
C ARG A 103 1.05 3.33 25.44
N LEU A 104 1.22 4.42 26.19
CA LEU A 104 2.41 5.26 26.10
C LEU A 104 3.66 4.51 26.58
N GLU A 105 3.56 3.75 27.68
CA GLU A 105 4.70 2.97 28.19
C GLU A 105 5.12 1.84 27.24
N GLU A 106 4.14 1.16 26.61
CA GLU A 106 4.42 0.21 25.52
C GLU A 106 5.15 0.89 24.36
N ALA A 107 4.62 2.03 23.89
CA ALA A 107 5.21 2.80 22.80
C ALA A 107 6.62 3.30 23.12
N ALA A 108 6.82 3.80 24.34
CA ALA A 108 8.11 4.28 24.83
C ALA A 108 9.15 3.16 24.87
N SER A 109 8.75 1.95 25.26
CA SER A 109 9.62 0.77 25.29
C SER A 109 10.05 0.34 23.88
N GLU A 110 9.15 0.37 22.91
CA GLU A 110 9.44 0.11 21.49
C GLU A 110 10.39 1.17 20.91
N VAL A 111 10.13 2.46 21.15
CA VAL A 111 11.01 3.56 20.71
C VAL A 111 12.41 3.41 21.31
N TRP A 112 12.51 3.06 22.59
CA TRP A 112 13.81 2.86 23.24
C TRP A 112 14.59 1.70 22.61
N ARG A 113 13.93 0.58 22.30
CA ARG A 113 14.54 -0.56 21.60
C ARG A 113 14.97 -0.20 20.18
N ALA A 114 14.10 0.45 19.41
CA ALA A 114 14.42 0.93 18.07
C ALA A 114 15.65 1.85 18.05
N GLY A 115 15.83 2.67 19.10
CA GLY A 115 17.05 3.46 19.28
C GLY A 115 18.34 2.62 19.30
N GLN A 116 18.31 1.46 19.96
CA GLN A 116 19.44 0.53 19.99
C GLN A 116 19.73 -0.05 18.60
N ASP A 117 18.69 -0.34 17.80
CA ASP A 117 18.83 -0.81 16.42
C ASP A 117 19.42 0.29 15.51
N CYS A 118 19.14 1.56 15.79
CA CYS A 118 19.81 2.72 15.17
C CYS A 118 21.28 2.86 15.60
N GLY A 119 21.75 2.08 16.58
CA GLY A 119 23.04 2.24 17.25
C GLY A 119 23.16 3.50 18.12
N ALA A 120 22.03 4.16 18.41
CA ALA A 120 21.98 5.38 19.22
C ALA A 120 21.46 5.06 20.63
N THR A 121 22.08 5.64 21.65
CA THR A 121 21.52 5.52 23.01
C THR A 121 20.47 6.59 23.23
N LEU A 122 19.20 6.21 23.20
CA LEU A 122 18.08 7.08 23.55
C LEU A 122 17.88 7.12 25.06
N VAL A 123 17.57 8.30 25.58
CA VAL A 123 17.23 8.53 26.99
C VAL A 123 15.90 9.25 27.09
N ARG A 124 14.97 8.68 27.86
CA ARG A 124 13.70 9.32 28.17
C ARG A 124 13.96 10.59 28.99
N GLU A 125 13.52 11.73 28.48
CA GLU A 125 13.66 12.98 29.20
C GLU A 125 12.63 13.07 30.31
N SER A 126 13.06 13.50 31.49
CA SER A 126 12.17 13.79 32.63
C SER A 126 12.20 15.30 32.93
N PHE A 127 13.26 15.78 33.56
CA PHE A 127 13.44 17.19 33.90
C PHE A 127 13.45 18.10 32.66
N ALA A 128 14.16 17.67 31.61
CA ALA A 128 14.29 18.43 30.37
C ALA A 128 13.15 18.17 29.36
N ALA A 129 12.13 17.36 29.70
CA ALA A 129 11.09 16.96 28.75
C ALA A 129 10.34 18.17 28.15
N ARG A 130 10.03 19.17 28.98
CA ARG A 130 9.39 20.41 28.52
C ARG A 130 10.28 21.19 27.57
N ALA A 131 11.56 21.33 27.89
CA ALA A 131 12.53 22.03 27.04
C ALA A 131 12.70 21.29 25.70
N ALA A 132 12.89 19.96 25.74
CA ALA A 132 12.95 19.12 24.55
C ALA A 132 11.70 19.27 23.68
N TRP A 133 10.51 19.35 24.29
CA TRP A 133 9.26 19.57 23.56
C TRP A 133 9.25 20.92 22.84
N PHE A 134 9.58 22.02 23.53
CA PHE A 134 9.67 23.35 22.93
C PHE A 134 10.76 23.45 21.85
N ALA A 135 11.85 22.70 21.99
CA ALA A 135 12.96 22.67 21.05
C ALA A 135 12.60 22.06 19.68
N GLN A 136 11.47 21.34 19.58
CA GLN A 136 10.97 20.83 18.30
C GLN A 136 10.48 21.95 17.37
N ALA A 137 10.08 23.10 17.94
CA ALA A 137 9.65 24.24 17.15
C ALA A 137 10.87 24.94 16.51
N PRO A 138 10.80 25.30 15.21
CA PRO A 138 11.86 26.06 14.56
C PRO A 138 12.18 27.36 15.31
N GLY A 139 13.47 27.67 15.49
CA GLY A 139 13.92 28.88 16.19
C GLY A 139 14.11 28.75 17.70
N ASN A 140 13.58 27.71 18.34
CA ASN A 140 13.68 27.47 19.79
C ASN A 140 15.01 26.84 20.24
N TRP A 141 16.11 27.32 19.66
CA TRP A 141 17.45 26.75 19.81
C TRP A 141 17.98 26.75 21.24
N ALA A 142 17.51 27.66 22.09
CA ALA A 142 17.88 27.79 23.49
C ALA A 142 17.36 26.64 24.37
N TYR A 143 16.31 25.94 23.92
CA TYR A 143 15.68 24.86 24.68
C TYR A 143 16.23 23.47 24.37
N ARG A 144 17.27 23.33 23.53
CA ARG A 144 17.82 22.03 23.12
C ARG A 144 18.64 21.38 24.24
N PRO A 145 18.13 20.37 24.97
CA PRO A 145 18.99 19.57 25.84
C PRO A 145 19.95 18.70 25.01
N ARG A 146 20.98 18.11 25.62
CA ARG A 146 21.83 17.05 25.03
C ARG A 146 22.35 17.33 23.62
N THR A 147 22.68 18.58 23.27
CA THR A 147 23.26 18.85 21.96
C THR A 147 24.61 18.14 21.81
N ALA A 148 24.83 17.47 20.69
CA ALA A 148 26.09 16.84 20.33
C ALA A 148 26.79 17.63 19.22
N ILE A 149 28.12 17.55 19.16
CA ILE A 149 28.87 18.07 18.02
C ILE A 149 28.94 16.97 16.95
N LEU A 150 28.42 17.26 15.76
CA LEU A 150 28.50 16.37 14.59
C LEU A 150 29.07 17.13 13.40
N SER A 151 29.72 16.40 12.49
CA SER A 151 30.04 16.95 11.18
C SER A 151 28.77 17.16 10.35
N ALA A 152 28.79 18.11 9.43
CA ALA A 152 27.72 18.32 8.48
C ALA A 152 27.46 17.07 7.61
N GLN A 153 28.52 16.32 7.25
CA GLN A 153 28.37 15.05 6.55
C GLN A 153 27.59 14.03 7.38
N ASN A 154 27.90 13.88 8.68
CA ASN A 154 27.18 12.95 9.54
C ASN A 154 25.75 13.41 9.81
N PHE A 155 25.49 14.71 9.84
CA PHE A 155 24.13 15.27 9.97
C PHE A 155 23.29 15.05 8.70
N ALA A 156 23.90 15.02 7.51
CA ALA A 156 23.17 14.77 6.27
C ALA A 156 22.43 13.42 6.28
N HIS A 157 22.96 12.42 7.00
CA HIS A 157 22.36 11.10 7.12
C HIS A 157 20.98 11.09 7.84
N PRO A 158 20.83 11.56 9.10
CA PRO A 158 19.52 11.68 9.73
C PRO A 158 18.63 12.77 9.10
N ALA A 159 19.18 13.59 8.19
CA ALA A 159 18.44 14.59 7.42
C ALA A 159 18.14 14.14 5.97
N ALA A 160 18.19 12.83 5.69
CA ALA A 160 17.96 12.30 4.34
C ALA A 160 16.51 12.50 3.83
N LEU A 161 15.56 12.73 4.74
CA LEU A 161 14.13 13.00 4.43
C LEU A 161 13.49 11.99 3.46
N HIS A 162 14.04 10.77 3.38
CA HIS A 162 13.47 9.73 2.53
C HIS A 162 12.14 9.29 3.14
N ARG A 163 11.21 8.92 2.25
CA ARG A 163 9.85 8.57 2.63
C ARG A 163 9.37 7.44 1.76
N VAL A 164 8.58 6.53 2.33
CA VAL A 164 7.85 5.53 1.56
C VAL A 164 6.81 6.21 0.68
N ALA A 165 6.56 5.68 -0.53
CA ALA A 165 5.54 6.20 -1.42
C ALA A 165 4.18 6.22 -0.70
N GLU A 166 3.54 7.39 -0.63
CA GLU A 166 2.24 7.54 0.05
C GLU A 166 1.04 7.05 -0.77
N GLY A 167 1.28 6.54 -1.97
CA GLY A 167 0.23 6.32 -2.96
C GLY A 167 -0.35 7.64 -3.49
N ARG A 168 -1.53 7.57 -4.11
CA ARG A 168 -2.15 8.70 -4.83
C ARG A 168 -3.27 9.35 -4.00
N SER A 169 -3.24 10.68 -3.92
CA SER A 169 -4.29 11.46 -3.25
C SER A 169 -5.59 11.42 -4.05
N LYS A 170 -6.71 11.78 -3.38
CA LYS A 170 -8.03 11.85 -4.02
C LYS A 170 -8.09 12.75 -5.26
N ALA A 171 -7.28 13.80 -5.31
CA ALA A 171 -7.22 14.74 -6.43
C ALA A 171 -6.65 14.10 -7.70
N LEU A 172 -5.91 12.99 -7.57
CA LEU A 172 -5.27 12.25 -8.65
C LEU A 172 -6.02 10.95 -8.99
N SER A 173 -7.21 10.76 -8.41
CA SER A 173 -8.09 9.63 -8.68
C SER A 173 -9.18 10.04 -9.65
N PRO A 174 -9.47 9.26 -10.71
CA PRO A 174 -10.56 9.56 -11.63
C PRO A 174 -11.94 9.51 -10.96
N TRP A 175 -12.05 8.87 -9.79
CA TRP A 175 -13.26 8.89 -8.98
C TRP A 175 -13.37 10.10 -8.03
N GLY A 176 -12.34 10.96 -7.98
CA GLY A 176 -12.28 12.11 -7.09
C GLY A 176 -12.11 11.76 -5.61
N GLU A 177 -11.83 10.49 -5.30
CA GLU A 177 -11.67 9.96 -3.96
C GLU A 177 -10.63 8.82 -3.97
N THR A 178 -9.83 8.71 -2.89
CA THR A 178 -8.93 7.58 -2.71
C THR A 178 -9.74 6.34 -2.36
N ILE A 179 -9.53 5.21 -3.05
CA ILE A 179 -10.28 3.98 -2.78
C ILE A 179 -10.11 3.55 -1.33
N THR A 180 -8.87 3.36 -0.89
CA THR A 180 -8.58 3.03 0.49
C THR A 180 -7.14 3.36 0.87
N ALA A 181 -6.90 3.35 2.17
CA ALA A 181 -5.58 3.42 2.77
C ALA A 181 -5.17 2.03 3.27
N LEU A 182 -3.95 1.63 2.98
CA LEU A 182 -3.33 0.39 3.44
C LEU A 182 -2.06 0.72 4.22
N PRO A 183 -1.76 0.02 5.32
CA PRO A 183 -0.48 0.15 5.99
C PRO A 183 0.64 -0.42 5.10
N THR A 184 1.77 0.28 5.05
CA THR A 184 3.02 -0.24 4.46
C THR A 184 3.72 -1.17 5.46
N VAL A 185 4.76 -1.87 5.00
CA VAL A 185 5.65 -2.64 5.88
C VAL A 185 6.32 -1.79 6.97
N THR A 186 6.39 -0.48 6.76
CA THR A 186 6.96 0.50 7.68
C THR A 186 5.90 1.25 8.49
N SER A 187 4.69 0.68 8.62
CA SER A 187 3.56 1.30 9.34
C SER A 187 3.16 2.68 8.80
N SER A 188 3.60 3.04 7.59
CA SER A 188 3.21 4.27 6.92
C SER A 188 1.90 4.08 6.15
N LEU A 189 1.26 5.20 5.79
CA LEU A 189 0.03 5.19 5.02
C LEU A 189 0.30 5.07 3.52
N TYR A 190 -0.26 4.05 2.86
CA TYR A 190 -0.30 3.93 1.41
C TYR A 190 -1.73 4.13 0.88
N ARG A 191 -1.95 5.13 0.02
CA ARG A 191 -3.23 5.43 -0.62
C ARG A 191 -3.39 4.61 -1.90
N PHE A 192 -4.10 3.50 -1.79
CA PHE A 192 -4.40 2.58 -2.88
C PHE A 192 -5.53 3.12 -3.80
N ASN A 193 -5.35 2.96 -5.11
CA ASN A 193 -6.34 3.25 -6.15
C ASN A 193 -6.22 2.19 -7.25
N PHE A 194 -7.35 1.74 -7.80
CA PHE A 194 -7.38 0.75 -8.89
C PHE A 194 -6.80 1.32 -10.19
N HIS A 195 -7.22 2.54 -10.54
CA HIS A 195 -6.78 3.24 -11.75
C HIS A 195 -5.48 4.01 -11.51
N ASP A 196 -4.75 4.26 -12.59
CA ASP A 196 -3.63 5.18 -12.60
C ASP A 196 -4.07 6.63 -12.41
N LYS A 197 -3.09 7.54 -12.39
CA LYS A 197 -3.34 8.97 -12.19
C LYS A 197 -4.33 9.46 -13.25
N GLY A 198 -5.40 10.07 -12.78
CA GLY A 198 -6.44 10.64 -13.62
C GLY A 198 -7.12 11.82 -12.94
N GLU A 199 -8.07 12.40 -13.65
CA GLU A 199 -8.84 13.56 -13.21
C GLU A 199 -10.31 13.18 -13.09
N ARG A 200 -10.99 13.78 -12.12
CA ARG A 200 -12.42 13.50 -11.90
C ARG A 200 -13.24 13.95 -13.10
N GLY A 201 -14.02 13.02 -13.66
CA GLY A 201 -14.88 13.29 -14.81
C GLY A 201 -14.21 13.04 -16.17
N ALA A 202 -12.91 12.74 -16.19
CA ALA A 202 -12.26 12.19 -17.36
C ALA A 202 -12.47 10.66 -17.43
N GLU A 203 -12.31 10.09 -18.62
CA GLU A 203 -12.31 8.63 -18.80
C GLU A 203 -11.16 8.02 -17.97
N PRO A 204 -11.45 7.09 -17.04
CA PRO A 204 -10.42 6.45 -16.22
C PRO A 204 -9.47 5.61 -17.08
N SER A 205 -8.21 5.49 -16.66
CA SER A 205 -7.31 4.47 -17.22
C SER A 205 -7.85 3.06 -16.96
N ALA A 206 -7.28 2.02 -17.58
CA ALA A 206 -7.52 0.65 -17.12
C ALA A 206 -7.11 0.50 -15.64
N GLY A 207 -7.89 -0.26 -14.87
CA GLY A 207 -7.71 -0.45 -13.42
C GLY A 207 -7.52 -1.90 -13.01
N HIS A 208 -6.91 -2.72 -13.88
CA HIS A 208 -6.74 -4.16 -13.64
C HIS A 208 -5.93 -4.41 -12.37
N THR A 209 -6.48 -5.23 -11.47
CA THR A 209 -5.88 -5.55 -10.19
C THR A 209 -5.94 -7.05 -9.95
N LEU A 210 -4.80 -7.63 -9.56
CA LEU A 210 -4.66 -9.05 -9.27
C LEU A 210 -4.43 -9.24 -7.77
N VAL A 211 -5.30 -10.03 -7.12
CA VAL A 211 -5.16 -10.37 -5.69
C VAL A 211 -4.75 -11.84 -5.57
N LEU A 212 -3.53 -12.07 -5.09
CA LEU A 212 -2.95 -13.41 -4.93
C LEU A 212 -2.80 -13.77 -3.45
N GLY A 213 -2.98 -15.06 -3.14
CA GLY A 213 -2.78 -15.57 -1.80
C GLY A 213 -3.17 -17.05 -1.69
N ARG A 214 -2.47 -17.78 -0.81
CA ARG A 214 -2.79 -19.18 -0.48
C ARG A 214 -4.18 -19.30 0.14
N THR A 215 -4.77 -20.49 0.09
CA THR A 215 -6.02 -20.76 0.82
C THR A 215 -5.87 -20.40 2.30
N GLY A 216 -6.88 -19.73 2.87
CA GLY A 216 -6.85 -19.25 4.26
C GLY A 216 -6.08 -17.94 4.50
N SER A 217 -5.37 -17.38 3.51
CA SER A 217 -4.60 -16.13 3.68
C SER A 217 -5.45 -14.83 3.73
N GLY A 218 -6.78 -14.95 3.64
CA GLY A 218 -7.67 -13.79 3.65
C GLY A 218 -7.91 -13.14 2.27
N LYS A 219 -7.50 -13.77 1.16
CA LYS A 219 -7.77 -13.28 -0.22
C LYS A 219 -9.22 -12.83 -0.42
N THR A 220 -10.19 -13.67 -0.08
CA THR A 220 -11.63 -13.38 -0.25
C THR A 220 -12.07 -12.20 0.61
N LEU A 221 -11.57 -12.10 1.85
CA LEU A 221 -11.82 -10.97 2.74
C LEU A 221 -11.25 -9.68 2.16
N GLY A 222 -10.00 -9.70 1.69
CA GLY A 222 -9.35 -8.55 1.05
C GLY A 222 -10.09 -8.08 -0.21
N THR A 223 -10.53 -9.02 -1.06
CA THR A 223 -11.36 -8.69 -2.23
C THR A 223 -12.70 -8.07 -1.83
N ALA A 224 -13.40 -8.65 -0.84
CA ALA A 224 -14.65 -8.10 -0.33
C ALA A 224 -14.49 -6.69 0.25
N PHE A 225 -13.40 -6.45 0.99
CA PHE A 225 -13.04 -5.13 1.49
C PHE A 225 -12.84 -4.13 0.35
N LEU A 226 -12.04 -4.48 -0.66
CA LEU A 226 -11.81 -3.63 -1.82
C LEU A 226 -13.10 -3.34 -2.61
N MET A 227 -14.00 -4.33 -2.73
CA MET A 227 -15.33 -4.14 -3.32
C MET A 227 -16.18 -3.15 -2.52
N ALA A 228 -16.21 -3.27 -1.19
CA ALA A 228 -16.94 -2.33 -0.33
C ALA A 228 -16.40 -0.90 -0.48
N GLN A 229 -15.06 -0.75 -0.53
CA GLN A 229 -14.41 0.53 -0.76
C GLN A 229 -14.74 1.11 -2.15
N ALA A 230 -14.83 0.27 -3.19
CA ALA A 230 -15.26 0.69 -4.52
C ALA A 230 -16.73 1.16 -4.56
N ARG A 231 -17.62 0.52 -3.79
CA ARG A 231 -19.03 0.96 -3.69
C ARG A 231 -19.17 2.34 -3.06
N ARG A 232 -18.27 2.74 -2.15
CA ARG A 232 -18.25 4.10 -1.57
C ARG A 232 -18.05 5.19 -2.63
N VAL A 233 -17.38 4.85 -3.74
CA VAL A 233 -17.21 5.74 -4.90
C VAL A 233 -18.19 5.42 -6.04
N HIS A 234 -19.28 4.73 -5.72
CA HIS A 234 -20.37 4.36 -6.64
C HIS A 234 -19.96 3.47 -7.82
N ALA A 235 -18.84 2.74 -7.72
CA ALA A 235 -18.45 1.80 -8.76
C ALA A 235 -19.52 0.71 -8.96
N ARG A 236 -19.87 0.40 -10.22
CA ARG A 236 -20.70 -0.77 -10.53
C ARG A 236 -19.84 -2.03 -10.42
N ILE A 237 -20.30 -3.01 -9.66
CA ILE A 237 -19.55 -4.24 -9.39
C ILE A 237 -20.34 -5.43 -9.92
N LEU A 238 -19.71 -6.21 -10.78
CA LEU A 238 -20.15 -7.54 -11.19
C LEU A 238 -19.22 -8.55 -10.53
N VAL A 239 -19.76 -9.61 -9.94
CA VAL A 239 -18.99 -10.66 -9.27
C VAL A 239 -19.29 -12.00 -9.93
N ILE A 240 -18.24 -12.70 -10.35
CA ILE A 240 -18.30 -14.09 -10.77
C ILE A 240 -17.59 -14.89 -9.68
N ASP A 241 -18.36 -15.67 -8.93
CA ASP A 241 -17.89 -16.32 -7.69
C ASP A 241 -18.13 -17.83 -7.76
N LYS A 242 -17.04 -18.58 -7.94
CA LYS A 242 -17.07 -20.03 -8.11
C LYS A 242 -17.51 -20.77 -6.83
N ASP A 243 -16.99 -20.34 -5.67
CA ASP A 243 -17.16 -21.05 -4.40
C ASP A 243 -18.14 -20.34 -3.45
N ARG A 244 -18.86 -19.33 -3.94
CA ARG A 244 -19.83 -18.53 -3.17
C ARG A 244 -19.23 -17.80 -1.96
N GLY A 245 -17.91 -17.55 -1.97
CA GLY A 245 -17.21 -16.91 -0.86
C GLY A 245 -17.52 -15.41 -0.70
N LEU A 246 -18.08 -14.78 -1.73
CA LEU A 246 -18.43 -13.35 -1.76
C LEU A 246 -19.94 -13.11 -1.66
N GLU A 247 -20.78 -14.14 -1.61
CA GLU A 247 -22.25 -13.98 -1.55
C GLU A 247 -22.69 -13.06 -0.40
N MET A 248 -22.18 -13.31 0.80
CA MET A 248 -22.51 -12.49 1.97
C MET A 248 -22.09 -11.03 1.78
N ALA A 249 -20.92 -10.78 1.18
CA ALA A 249 -20.43 -9.43 0.91
C ALA A 249 -21.31 -8.71 -0.12
N VAL A 250 -21.71 -9.40 -1.20
CA VAL A 250 -22.60 -8.85 -2.23
C VAL A 250 -23.94 -8.45 -1.62
N ARG A 251 -24.56 -9.34 -0.82
CA ARG A 251 -25.84 -9.07 -0.17
C ARG A 251 -25.73 -7.93 0.85
N ALA A 252 -24.66 -7.90 1.66
CA ALA A 252 -24.42 -6.84 2.63
C ALA A 252 -24.23 -5.47 1.98
N LEU A 253 -23.69 -5.41 0.77
CA LEU A 253 -23.56 -4.19 -0.03
C LEU A 253 -24.85 -3.81 -0.79
N GLY A 254 -25.97 -4.49 -0.51
CA GLY A 254 -27.28 -4.25 -1.13
C GLY A 254 -27.41 -4.80 -2.55
N GLY A 255 -26.51 -5.69 -2.98
CA GLY A 255 -26.55 -6.33 -4.29
C GLY A 255 -27.47 -7.56 -4.33
N SER A 256 -27.83 -7.97 -5.54
CA SER A 256 -28.47 -9.27 -5.79
C SER A 256 -27.42 -10.35 -6.04
N TYR A 257 -27.72 -11.58 -5.62
CA TYR A 257 -26.86 -12.75 -5.83
C TYR A 257 -27.71 -13.92 -6.31
N SER A 258 -27.33 -14.50 -7.46
CA SER A 258 -27.93 -15.72 -8.01
C SER A 258 -26.86 -16.80 -8.11
N ALA A 259 -27.22 -18.03 -7.75
CA ALA A 259 -26.32 -19.17 -7.85
C ALA A 259 -26.76 -20.07 -9.01
N ILE A 260 -25.80 -20.50 -9.83
CA ILE A 260 -26.03 -21.52 -10.86
C ILE A 260 -25.93 -22.88 -10.18
N ARG A 261 -26.98 -23.69 -10.25
CA ARG A 261 -27.06 -25.04 -9.66
C ARG A 261 -27.48 -26.05 -10.71
N ILE A 262 -26.92 -27.25 -10.62
CA ILE A 262 -27.27 -28.34 -11.52
C ILE A 262 -28.72 -28.73 -11.29
N GLY A 263 -29.49 -28.86 -12.38
CA GLY A 263 -30.91 -29.23 -12.34
C GLY A 263 -31.86 -28.08 -11.98
N GLU A 264 -31.37 -26.88 -11.71
CA GLU A 264 -32.19 -25.69 -11.48
C GLU A 264 -32.09 -24.72 -12.67
N ALA A 265 -33.19 -24.02 -13.00
CA ALA A 265 -33.18 -23.02 -14.04
C ALA A 265 -32.29 -21.82 -13.65
N THR A 266 -31.31 -21.49 -14.48
CA THR A 266 -30.31 -20.44 -14.19
C THR A 266 -30.85 -19.02 -14.39
N GLY A 267 -31.94 -18.88 -15.17
CA GLY A 267 -32.47 -17.59 -15.62
C GLY A 267 -31.60 -16.87 -16.67
N LEU A 268 -30.50 -17.50 -17.12
CA LEU A 268 -29.63 -16.96 -18.16
C LEU A 268 -30.06 -17.50 -19.51
N ASN A 269 -30.41 -16.59 -20.43
CA ASN A 269 -30.82 -16.94 -21.77
C ASN A 269 -30.14 -16.02 -22.80
N PRO A 270 -29.02 -16.45 -23.41
CA PRO A 270 -28.30 -15.60 -24.35
C PRO A 270 -29.08 -15.35 -25.65
N PHE A 271 -30.08 -16.17 -25.99
CA PHE A 271 -30.99 -15.92 -27.12
C PHE A 271 -31.83 -14.65 -26.94
N GLN A 272 -31.95 -14.12 -25.72
CA GLN A 272 -32.66 -12.87 -25.46
C GLN A 272 -31.77 -11.62 -25.59
N THR A 273 -30.46 -11.75 -25.49
CA THR A 273 -29.53 -10.61 -25.49
C THR A 273 -28.71 -10.52 -26.77
N GLU A 274 -28.25 -11.65 -27.30
CA GLU A 274 -27.33 -11.74 -28.45
C GLU A 274 -28.09 -11.83 -29.78
N VAL A 275 -28.91 -10.81 -30.06
CA VAL A 275 -29.88 -10.84 -31.17
C VAL A 275 -29.44 -10.09 -32.43
N ASP A 276 -28.34 -9.35 -32.35
CA ASP A 276 -27.75 -8.69 -33.51
C ASP A 276 -26.87 -9.65 -34.33
N GLU A 277 -26.37 -9.20 -35.47
CA GLU A 277 -25.57 -10.05 -36.37
C GLU A 277 -24.31 -10.61 -35.70
N ARG A 278 -23.65 -9.79 -34.88
CA ARG A 278 -22.46 -10.17 -34.13
C ARG A 278 -22.78 -11.18 -33.02
N GLY A 279 -23.85 -10.94 -32.27
CA GLY A 279 -24.34 -11.81 -31.21
C GLY A 279 -24.81 -13.16 -31.75
N ALA A 280 -25.50 -13.17 -32.89
CA ALA A 280 -25.90 -14.39 -33.58
C ALA A 280 -24.69 -15.21 -34.07
N ALA A 281 -23.65 -14.54 -34.58
CA ALA A 281 -22.39 -15.21 -34.93
C ALA A 281 -21.71 -15.81 -33.68
N TRP A 282 -21.61 -15.04 -32.59
CA TRP A 282 -21.08 -15.53 -31.32
C TRP A 282 -21.89 -16.71 -30.75
N LEU A 283 -23.21 -16.65 -30.81
CA LEU A 283 -24.10 -17.74 -30.40
C LEU A 283 -23.85 -19.01 -31.21
N THR A 284 -23.62 -18.87 -32.52
CA THR A 284 -23.33 -20.00 -33.41
C THR A 284 -22.03 -20.68 -33.00
N ASP A 285 -20.96 -19.89 -32.77
CA ASP A 285 -19.66 -20.42 -32.33
C ASP A 285 -19.76 -21.04 -30.94
N TRP A 286 -20.40 -20.35 -29.99
CA TRP A 286 -20.56 -20.79 -28.61
C TRP A 286 -21.39 -22.07 -28.48
N LEU A 287 -22.51 -22.17 -29.20
CA LEU A 287 -23.29 -23.40 -29.30
C LEU A 287 -22.51 -24.49 -30.04
N GLY A 288 -21.76 -24.12 -31.07
CA GLY A 288 -20.77 -24.95 -31.75
C GLY A 288 -19.89 -25.72 -30.77
N ASP A 289 -19.18 -24.96 -29.94
CA ASP A 289 -18.24 -25.49 -28.96
C ASP A 289 -18.92 -26.34 -27.87
N ILE A 290 -20.07 -25.90 -27.37
CA ILE A 290 -20.79 -26.61 -26.29
C ILE A 290 -21.40 -27.92 -26.79
N LEU A 291 -22.02 -27.91 -27.96
CA LEU A 291 -22.78 -29.04 -28.51
C LEU A 291 -21.89 -30.07 -29.23
N ALA A 292 -20.69 -29.67 -29.69
CA ALA A 292 -19.73 -30.61 -30.27
C ALA A 292 -19.31 -31.68 -29.24
N GLY A 293 -19.10 -31.30 -27.98
CA GLY A 293 -18.64 -32.24 -26.95
C GLY A 293 -17.37 -32.96 -27.38
N SER A 294 -17.40 -34.29 -27.50
CA SER A 294 -16.28 -35.11 -27.99
C SER A 294 -16.31 -35.42 -29.50
N ARG A 295 -17.39 -35.07 -30.21
CA ARG A 295 -17.58 -35.36 -31.64
C ARG A 295 -17.79 -34.07 -32.43
N PRO A 296 -16.87 -33.71 -33.35
CA PRO A 296 -17.03 -32.51 -34.16
C PRO A 296 -18.32 -32.57 -35.00
N PHE A 297 -18.83 -31.40 -35.38
CA PHE A 297 -19.99 -31.31 -36.23
C PHE A 297 -19.68 -31.67 -37.69
N GLU A 298 -20.64 -32.34 -38.32
CA GLU A 298 -20.66 -32.49 -39.76
C GLU A 298 -21.07 -31.18 -40.45
N THR A 299 -20.79 -31.09 -41.75
CA THR A 299 -21.15 -29.92 -42.55
C THR A 299 -22.66 -29.64 -42.50
N ALA A 300 -23.50 -30.69 -42.58
CA ALA A 300 -24.95 -30.56 -42.52
C ALA A 300 -25.42 -29.97 -41.17
N GLN A 301 -24.83 -30.44 -40.06
CA GLN A 301 -25.14 -29.96 -38.71
C GLN A 301 -24.70 -28.50 -38.53
N THR A 302 -23.53 -28.13 -39.04
CA THR A 302 -23.01 -26.76 -38.98
C THR A 302 -23.93 -25.77 -39.71
N VAL A 303 -24.34 -26.14 -40.94
CA VAL A 303 -25.26 -25.32 -41.74
C VAL A 303 -26.62 -25.20 -41.05
N SER A 304 -27.14 -26.31 -40.51
CA SER A 304 -28.42 -26.35 -39.80
C SER A 304 -28.40 -25.48 -38.53
N LEU A 305 -27.36 -25.61 -37.70
CA LEU A 305 -27.19 -24.81 -36.49
C LEU A 305 -27.12 -23.31 -36.80
N ASN A 306 -26.35 -22.92 -37.83
CA ASN A 306 -26.25 -21.50 -38.23
C ASN A 306 -27.61 -20.94 -38.67
N ALA A 307 -28.35 -21.69 -39.51
CA ALA A 307 -29.69 -21.31 -39.94
C ALA A 307 -30.67 -21.21 -38.74
N ALA A 308 -30.63 -22.19 -37.84
CA ALA A 308 -31.47 -22.23 -36.65
C ALA A 308 -31.18 -21.07 -35.69
N VAL A 309 -29.91 -20.69 -35.50
CA VAL A 309 -29.53 -19.54 -34.67
C VAL A 309 -30.07 -18.24 -35.28
N ARG A 310 -29.92 -18.02 -36.59
CA ARG A 310 -30.47 -16.83 -37.26
C ARG A 310 -31.99 -16.74 -37.14
N GLN A 311 -32.66 -17.89 -37.22
CA GLN A 311 -34.11 -17.97 -37.09
C GLN A 311 -34.59 -17.78 -35.65
N ILE A 312 -33.93 -18.39 -34.66
CA ILE A 312 -34.33 -18.28 -33.24
C ILE A 312 -34.18 -16.85 -32.73
N VAL A 313 -33.09 -16.14 -33.06
CA VAL A 313 -32.87 -14.77 -32.58
C VAL A 313 -33.86 -13.77 -33.20
N SER A 314 -34.35 -14.08 -34.41
CA SER A 314 -35.36 -13.28 -35.12
C SER A 314 -36.80 -13.61 -34.68
N ALA A 315 -37.01 -14.72 -33.95
CA ALA A 315 -38.33 -15.13 -33.50
C ALA A 315 -38.89 -14.22 -32.40
N ASP A 316 -40.18 -14.40 -32.06
CA ASP A 316 -40.78 -13.77 -30.90
C ASP A 316 -39.98 -14.10 -29.62
N PRO A 317 -39.71 -13.12 -28.71
CA PRO A 317 -38.93 -13.35 -27.50
C PRO A 317 -39.36 -14.55 -26.65
N ARG A 318 -40.65 -14.93 -26.67
CA ARG A 318 -41.17 -16.10 -25.95
C ARG A 318 -40.71 -17.43 -26.53
N LEU A 319 -40.34 -17.46 -27.80
CA LEU A 319 -39.89 -18.66 -28.51
C LEU A 319 -38.37 -18.82 -28.48
N ARG A 320 -37.64 -17.79 -28.03
CA ARG A 320 -36.16 -17.76 -27.95
C ARG A 320 -35.66 -18.63 -26.81
N THR A 321 -35.77 -19.95 -26.97
CA THR A 321 -35.47 -20.95 -25.94
C THR A 321 -34.67 -22.10 -26.54
N PHE A 322 -34.01 -22.91 -25.69
CA PHE A 322 -33.33 -24.12 -26.13
C PHE A 322 -34.31 -25.15 -26.74
N ASP A 323 -35.54 -25.25 -26.23
CA ASP A 323 -36.59 -26.08 -26.83
C ASP A 323 -36.98 -25.57 -28.24
N GLY A 324 -37.06 -24.25 -28.39
CA GLY A 324 -37.27 -23.61 -29.68
C GLY A 324 -36.13 -23.92 -30.65
N LEU A 325 -34.87 -23.81 -30.20
CA LEU A 325 -33.70 -24.19 -30.99
C LEU A 325 -33.77 -25.66 -31.41
N GLY A 326 -34.10 -26.56 -30.48
CA GLY A 326 -34.26 -27.99 -30.74
C GLY A 326 -35.34 -28.30 -31.79
N THR A 327 -36.39 -27.48 -31.84
CA THR A 327 -37.43 -27.58 -32.87
C THR A 327 -36.92 -27.15 -34.25
N LEU A 328 -36.06 -26.12 -34.31
CA LEU A 328 -35.51 -25.62 -35.57
C LEU A 328 -34.47 -26.55 -36.19
N VAL A 329 -33.69 -27.25 -35.35
CA VAL A 329 -32.71 -28.25 -35.82
C VAL A 329 -33.32 -29.63 -36.07
N ALA A 330 -34.63 -29.81 -35.84
CA ALA A 330 -35.30 -31.12 -35.90
C ALA A 330 -35.30 -31.76 -37.30
N SER A 331 -35.20 -30.97 -38.36
CA SER A 331 -35.17 -31.45 -39.74
C SER A 331 -33.75 -31.62 -40.30
N THR A 332 -32.73 -31.64 -39.44
CA THR A 332 -31.35 -31.89 -39.88
C THR A 332 -31.24 -33.34 -40.37
N ASP A 333 -30.60 -33.53 -41.53
CA ASP A 333 -30.34 -34.85 -42.12
C ASP A 333 -29.12 -35.49 -41.45
N ASP A 334 -29.26 -35.85 -40.17
CA ASP A 334 -28.20 -36.38 -39.31
C ASP A 334 -28.70 -37.46 -38.34
N GLU A 335 -29.79 -38.14 -38.72
CA GLU A 335 -30.48 -39.15 -37.89
C GLU A 335 -30.92 -38.63 -36.49
N GLY A 336 -31.04 -37.30 -36.32
CA GLY A 336 -31.46 -36.66 -35.07
C GLY A 336 -30.33 -36.40 -34.07
N ASP A 337 -29.07 -36.57 -34.46
CA ASP A 337 -27.90 -36.37 -33.60
C ASP A 337 -27.84 -34.93 -33.05
N LEU A 338 -28.06 -33.91 -33.89
CA LEU A 338 -28.01 -32.50 -33.48
C LEU A 338 -29.15 -32.15 -32.51
N VAL A 339 -30.35 -32.71 -32.71
CA VAL A 339 -31.47 -32.55 -31.78
C VAL A 339 -31.15 -33.17 -30.43
N GLY A 340 -30.55 -34.36 -30.44
CA GLY A 340 -30.13 -35.07 -29.23
C GLY A 340 -29.03 -34.37 -28.46
N ARG A 341 -28.23 -33.51 -29.10
CA ARG A 341 -27.22 -32.67 -28.44
C ARG A 341 -27.83 -31.41 -27.80
N VAL A 342 -28.89 -30.86 -28.40
CA VAL A 342 -29.54 -29.62 -27.92
C VAL A 342 -30.46 -29.87 -26.71
N ARG A 343 -31.05 -31.07 -26.60
CA ARG A 343 -31.96 -31.48 -25.51
C ARG A 343 -31.23 -32.23 -24.39
#